data_AF-A0A2V8PNZ3-F1
#
_entry.id   AF-A0A2V8PNZ3-F1
#
_cell.length_a   1.000
_cell.length_b   1.000
_cell.length_c   1.000
_cell.angle_alpha   90.00
_cell.angle_beta   90.00
_cell.angle_gamma   90.00
#
_symmetry.space_group_name_H-M   'P 1'
#
loop_
_entity.id
_entity.type
_entity.pdbx_description
1 polymer ?
#
loop_
_entity_poly.entity_id
_entity_poly.type
_entity_poly.pdbx_seq_one_letter_code
_entity_poly.pdbx_strand_id
1 'polypeptide(L)'
;MKRATILIALSCFVVAAGSKASISRRVIPEESKTQPKEVTLDKDSQSDKYGEVPFNHENHATKNYSVDGKSAIACTECHHTDQPASALKPPLKTSERDAVLTTALLQAPDSKAVKTCRTCHLQAGDDSKPIPMVTYSDKPAPTKLTNEVAYHKTCNICHDQAIAARSALKGKVPGSNDCFPCHKAVS
;
A
#
# COMPACT_ATOMS: atom_id res chain seq x y z
N MET A 1 -13.60 8.26 82.52
CA MET A 1 -14.77 7.69 81.84
C MET A 1 -14.84 8.27 80.42
N LYS A 2 -14.85 7.37 79.42
CA LYS A 2 -15.07 7.53 77.96
C LYS A 2 -14.22 8.58 77.21
N ARG A 3 -13.05 8.14 76.69
CA ARG A 3 -12.35 8.75 75.56
C ARG A 3 -12.84 8.08 74.27
N ALA A 4 -13.32 8.87 73.31
CA ALA A 4 -13.76 8.41 72.00
C ALA A 4 -12.55 8.29 71.06
N THR A 5 -12.35 7.11 70.48
CA THR A 5 -11.30 6.83 69.50
C THR A 5 -11.86 7.08 68.10
N ILE A 6 -11.30 8.05 67.39
CA ILE A 6 -11.59 8.33 65.97
C ILE A 6 -10.72 7.38 65.13
N LEU A 7 -11.36 6.53 64.33
CA LEU A 7 -10.71 5.71 63.30
C LEU A 7 -10.61 6.53 62.01
N ILE A 8 -9.40 6.91 61.63
CA ILE A 8 -9.09 7.43 60.29
C ILE A 8 -8.55 6.25 59.47
N ALA A 9 -9.34 5.76 58.53
CA ALA A 9 -8.90 4.77 57.56
C ALA A 9 -8.07 5.46 56.46
N LEU A 10 -6.78 5.15 56.42
CA LEU A 10 -5.85 5.61 55.39
C LEU A 10 -5.97 4.66 54.18
N SER A 11 -6.68 5.07 53.14
CA SER A 11 -6.77 4.34 51.88
C SER A 11 -5.66 4.79 50.92
N CYS A 12 -4.65 3.94 50.74
CA CYS A 12 -3.62 4.11 49.70
C CYS A 12 -4.21 3.81 48.32
N PHE A 13 -4.64 4.85 47.59
CA PHE A 13 -4.85 4.76 46.15
C PHE A 13 -3.50 4.82 45.44
N VAL A 14 -2.98 3.66 45.03
CA VAL A 14 -1.87 3.59 44.07
C VAL A 14 -2.46 3.84 42.68
N VAL A 15 -2.30 5.07 42.18
CA VAL A 15 -2.61 5.41 40.79
C VAL A 15 -1.49 4.84 39.92
N ALA A 16 -1.72 3.67 39.32
CA ALA A 16 -0.87 3.15 38.27
C ALA A 16 -1.06 4.04 37.03
N ALA A 17 -0.12 4.96 36.82
CA ALA A 17 0.00 5.72 35.58
C ALA A 17 0.36 4.75 34.44
N GLY A 18 -0.66 4.26 33.73
CA GLY A 18 -0.47 3.50 32.50
C GLY A 18 0.21 4.39 31.46
N SER A 19 1.50 4.19 31.24
CA SER A 19 2.22 4.77 30.12
C SER A 19 1.56 4.29 28.83
N LYS A 20 0.76 5.15 28.21
CA LYS A 20 0.36 4.96 26.81
C LYS A 20 1.64 4.99 25.99
N ALA A 21 2.14 3.82 25.61
CA ALA A 21 3.17 3.70 24.61
C ALA A 21 2.67 4.43 23.36
N SER A 22 3.27 5.58 23.08
CA SER A 22 3.11 6.26 21.80
C SER A 22 3.66 5.31 20.75
N ILE A 23 2.76 4.64 20.03
CA ILE A 23 3.12 3.92 18.82
C ILE A 23 3.65 4.99 17.89
N SER A 24 4.98 5.06 17.77
CA SER A 24 5.64 5.81 16.72
C SER A 24 5.18 5.22 15.40
N ARG A 25 4.12 5.81 14.84
CA ARG A 25 3.60 5.53 13.51
C ARG A 25 4.75 5.92 12.58
N ARG A 26 5.60 4.96 12.19
CA ARG A 26 6.62 5.20 11.17
C ARG A 26 5.88 5.68 9.93
N VAL A 27 5.91 7.00 9.72
CA VAL A 27 5.41 7.65 8.52
C VAL A 27 6.19 7.02 7.38
N ILE A 28 5.48 6.29 6.51
CA ILE A 28 6.08 5.80 5.28
C ILE A 28 6.37 7.06 4.46
N PRO A 29 7.63 7.32 4.06
CA PRO A 29 7.93 8.45 3.20
C PRO A 29 7.05 8.40 1.96
N GLU A 30 6.42 9.53 1.60
CA GLU A 30 5.53 9.60 0.44
C GLU A 30 6.27 9.34 -0.88
N GLU A 31 7.59 9.48 -0.87
CA GLU A 31 8.47 9.22 -2.00
C GLU A 31 9.87 8.74 -1.54
N SER A 32 10.60 8.06 -2.42
CA SER A 32 11.95 7.57 -2.12
C SER A 32 12.83 7.48 -3.38
N LYS A 33 14.13 7.78 -3.24
CA LYS A 33 15.17 7.45 -4.24
C LYS A 33 15.78 6.04 -4.06
N THR A 34 15.38 5.34 -3.00
CA THR A 34 15.86 3.99 -2.68
C THR A 34 14.74 2.99 -2.87
N GLN A 35 15.01 1.91 -3.60
CA GLN A 35 14.06 0.80 -3.72
C GLN A 35 14.00 0.06 -2.38
N PRO A 36 12.82 -0.04 -1.76
CA PRO A 36 12.68 -0.80 -0.54
C PRO A 36 12.79 -2.30 -0.83
N LYS A 37 13.25 -3.07 0.16
CA LYS A 37 13.19 -4.53 0.07
C LYS A 37 11.79 -5.04 0.37
N GLU A 38 11.29 -4.64 1.53
CA GLU A 38 9.97 -4.97 2.01
C GLU A 38 9.29 -3.69 2.50
N VAL A 39 7.99 -3.61 2.26
CA VAL A 39 7.13 -2.53 2.74
C VAL A 39 5.88 -3.13 3.35
N THR A 40 5.37 -2.49 4.38
CA THR A 40 4.06 -2.82 4.93
C THR A 40 3.07 -1.79 4.41
N LEU A 41 2.17 -2.23 3.54
CA LEU A 41 1.08 -1.43 3.00
C LEU A 41 -0.14 -1.51 3.94
N ASP A 42 -1.11 -0.63 3.72
CA ASP A 42 -2.42 -0.66 4.39
C ASP A 42 -2.36 -0.60 5.94
N LYS A 43 -1.42 0.17 6.48
CA LYS A 43 -1.28 0.40 7.95
C LYS A 43 -2.43 1.18 8.57
N ASP A 44 -3.33 1.65 7.75
CA ASP A 44 -4.48 2.47 8.09
C ASP A 44 -5.74 1.95 7.40
N SER A 45 -5.76 0.64 7.13
CA SER A 45 -6.96 -0.03 6.65
C SER A 45 -8.17 0.35 7.49
N GLN A 46 -9.28 0.61 6.80
CA GLN A 46 -10.57 0.88 7.43
C GLN A 46 -11.40 -0.39 7.61
N SER A 47 -10.89 -1.55 7.17
CA SER A 47 -11.56 -2.84 7.39
C SER A 47 -11.41 -3.29 8.83
N ASP A 48 -12.48 -3.85 9.39
CA ASP A 48 -12.50 -4.55 10.68
C ASP A 48 -11.99 -6.00 10.59
N LYS A 49 -11.71 -6.49 9.38
CA LYS A 49 -11.35 -7.89 9.10
C LYS A 49 -9.95 -8.03 8.50
N TYR A 50 -9.57 -7.12 7.62
CA TYR A 50 -8.32 -7.17 6.87
C TYR A 50 -7.41 -6.02 7.28
N GLY A 51 -6.21 -6.35 7.76
CA GLY A 51 -5.22 -5.40 8.21
C GLY A 51 -4.08 -5.24 7.20
N GLU A 52 -2.91 -4.91 7.73
CA GLU A 52 -1.69 -4.64 6.98
C GLU A 52 -1.35 -5.71 5.93
N VAL A 53 -0.80 -5.24 4.81
CA VAL A 53 -0.30 -6.10 3.72
C VAL A 53 1.23 -6.07 3.71
N PRO A 54 1.92 -7.15 4.14
CA PRO A 54 3.36 -7.27 3.95
C PRO A 54 3.66 -7.49 2.46
N PHE A 55 4.36 -6.54 1.84
CA PHE A 55 4.73 -6.58 0.44
C PHE A 55 6.25 -6.66 0.27
N ASN A 56 6.73 -7.69 -0.42
CA ASN A 56 8.14 -7.84 -0.76
C ASN A 56 8.42 -7.21 -2.13
N HIS A 57 8.82 -5.94 -2.13
CA HIS A 57 9.11 -5.16 -3.33
C HIS A 57 10.32 -5.71 -4.09
N GLU A 58 11.38 -6.16 -3.39
CA GLU A 58 12.59 -6.71 -4.02
C GLU A 58 12.27 -7.91 -4.91
N ASN A 59 11.46 -8.86 -4.45
CA ASN A 59 11.08 -10.02 -5.25
C ASN A 59 10.26 -9.62 -6.49
N HIS A 60 9.30 -8.69 -6.35
CA HIS A 60 8.50 -8.24 -7.49
C HIS A 60 9.34 -7.47 -8.52
N ALA A 61 10.36 -6.73 -8.08
CA ALA A 61 11.23 -5.96 -8.96
C ALA A 61 12.38 -6.77 -9.59
N THR A 62 12.76 -7.92 -9.03
CA THR A 62 13.99 -8.64 -9.44
C THR A 62 13.80 -10.08 -9.87
N LYS A 63 12.76 -10.79 -9.40
CA LYS A 63 12.47 -12.17 -9.83
C LYS A 63 11.63 -12.17 -11.09
N ASN A 64 11.62 -13.30 -11.79
CA ASN A 64 10.84 -13.49 -13.02
C ASN A 64 9.33 -13.64 -12.74
N TYR A 65 8.72 -12.56 -12.25
CA TYR A 65 7.32 -12.50 -11.82
C TYR A 65 6.42 -11.76 -12.83
N SER A 66 6.92 -11.43 -14.02
CA SER A 66 6.06 -11.03 -15.15
C SER A 66 4.92 -12.03 -15.34
N VAL A 67 3.84 -11.61 -15.99
CA VAL A 67 2.66 -12.44 -16.24
C VAL A 67 3.03 -13.82 -16.83
N ASP A 68 3.95 -13.84 -17.79
CA ASP A 68 4.44 -15.06 -18.45
C ASP A 68 5.57 -15.79 -17.70
N GLY A 69 6.10 -15.18 -16.62
CA GLY A 69 7.17 -15.73 -15.78
C GLY A 69 8.55 -15.72 -16.41
N LYS A 70 8.79 -14.93 -17.46
CA LYS A 70 10.06 -14.92 -18.19
C LYS A 70 10.97 -13.74 -17.83
N SER A 71 10.44 -12.70 -17.21
CA SER A 71 11.20 -11.50 -16.87
C SER A 71 10.78 -10.91 -15.54
N ALA A 72 11.62 -10.02 -15.01
CA ALA A 72 11.20 -9.11 -13.94
C ALA A 72 10.04 -8.22 -14.40
N ILE A 73 9.25 -7.78 -13.43
CA ILE A 73 8.20 -6.78 -13.63
C ILE A 73 8.88 -5.44 -13.86
N ALA A 74 8.51 -4.74 -14.94
CA ALA A 74 9.07 -3.41 -15.20
C ALA A 74 8.57 -2.42 -14.14
N CYS A 75 9.41 -1.44 -13.74
CA CYS A 75 9.06 -0.48 -12.69
C CYS A 75 7.74 0.24 -12.98
N THR A 76 7.45 0.51 -14.25
CA THR A 76 6.26 1.25 -14.69
C THR A 76 5.00 0.40 -14.81
N GLU A 77 5.07 -0.91 -14.58
CA GLU A 77 3.88 -1.75 -14.38
C GLU A 77 3.20 -1.46 -13.03
N CYS A 78 3.95 -0.97 -12.04
CA CYS A 78 3.40 -0.50 -10.76
C CYS A 78 3.48 1.03 -10.63
N HIS A 79 4.64 1.63 -10.90
CA HIS A 79 4.86 3.08 -10.89
C HIS A 79 4.50 3.69 -12.25
N HIS A 80 3.23 3.55 -12.63
CA HIS A 80 2.77 3.81 -13.99
C HIS A 80 2.83 5.28 -14.44
N THR A 81 3.04 6.23 -13.51
CA THR A 81 3.28 7.65 -13.82
C THR A 81 4.74 7.94 -14.11
N ASP A 82 5.66 7.08 -13.71
CA ASP A 82 7.10 7.27 -13.84
C ASP A 82 7.61 6.86 -15.24
N GLN A 83 6.94 7.37 -16.27
CA GLN A 83 7.27 7.19 -17.68
C GLN A 83 6.92 8.43 -18.51
N PRO A 84 7.49 8.60 -19.72
CA PRO A 84 7.22 9.74 -20.58
C PRO A 84 5.74 9.83 -20.95
N ALA A 85 5.25 11.06 -21.15
CA ALA A 85 3.90 11.30 -21.64
C ALA A 85 3.59 10.53 -22.95
N SER A 86 4.59 10.38 -23.83
CA SER A 86 4.47 9.63 -25.09
C SER A 86 4.33 8.11 -24.90
N ALA A 87 4.68 7.57 -23.73
CA ALA A 87 4.54 6.16 -23.39
C ALA A 87 3.22 5.84 -22.68
N LEU A 88 2.48 6.87 -22.24
CA LEU A 88 1.19 6.67 -21.56
C LEU A 88 0.17 6.07 -22.51
N LYS A 89 -0.47 5.00 -22.04
CA LYS A 89 -1.63 4.39 -22.70
C LYS A 89 -2.89 4.72 -21.93
N PRO A 90 -4.04 4.94 -22.58
CA PRO A 90 -5.31 5.11 -21.88
C PRO A 90 -5.54 3.99 -20.84
N PRO A 91 -6.07 4.31 -19.64
CA PRO A 91 -6.61 5.60 -19.22
C PRO A 91 -5.58 6.56 -18.59
N LEU A 92 -4.27 6.26 -18.66
CA LEU A 92 -3.23 7.04 -18.01
C LEU A 92 -3.04 8.40 -18.68
N LYS A 93 -2.90 9.46 -17.87
CA LYS A 93 -2.76 10.85 -18.34
C LYS A 93 -1.64 11.63 -17.67
N THR A 94 -1.12 11.14 -16.54
CA THR A 94 -0.10 11.83 -15.75
C THR A 94 1.27 11.20 -15.98
N SER A 95 2.24 12.04 -16.29
CA SER A 95 3.66 11.68 -16.42
C SER A 95 4.47 12.47 -15.40
N GLU A 96 5.37 11.78 -14.71
CA GLU A 96 6.27 12.35 -13.69
C GLU A 96 7.73 12.39 -14.18
N ARG A 97 8.03 11.77 -15.33
CA ARG A 97 9.38 11.59 -15.88
C ARG A 97 9.41 11.71 -17.39
N ASP A 98 10.51 12.22 -17.90
CA ASP A 98 10.80 12.30 -19.35
C ASP A 98 11.43 11.01 -19.92
N ALA A 99 11.73 10.05 -19.05
CA ALA A 99 12.26 8.73 -19.39
C ALA A 99 11.57 7.65 -18.55
N VAL A 100 11.54 6.42 -19.07
CA VAL A 100 10.96 5.26 -18.38
C VAL A 100 11.78 4.94 -17.14
N LEU A 101 11.12 4.78 -15.99
CA LEU A 101 11.78 4.40 -14.75
C LEU A 101 12.48 3.05 -14.87
N THR A 102 13.75 3.05 -14.47
CA THR A 102 14.58 1.86 -14.29
C THR A 102 15.38 2.01 -12.99
N THR A 103 15.94 0.91 -12.48
CA THR A 103 16.86 0.96 -11.33
C THR A 103 18.03 1.90 -11.58
N ALA A 104 18.64 1.85 -12.77
CA ALA A 104 19.75 2.71 -13.13
C ALA A 104 19.32 4.19 -13.18
N LEU A 105 18.16 4.49 -13.77
CA LEU A 105 17.65 5.86 -13.79
C LEU A 105 17.36 6.38 -12.38
N LEU A 106 16.87 5.55 -11.46
CA LEU A 106 16.58 5.98 -10.08
C LEU A 106 17.86 6.29 -9.28
N GLN A 107 18.96 5.62 -9.59
CA GLN A 107 20.26 5.81 -8.95
C GLN A 107 21.01 7.06 -9.45
N ALA A 108 20.57 7.66 -10.56
CA ALA A 108 21.19 8.88 -11.08
C ALA A 108 21.06 10.03 -10.06
N PRO A 109 22.11 10.87 -9.86
CA PRO A 109 22.10 11.92 -8.85
C PRO A 109 20.92 12.89 -8.94
N ASP A 110 20.54 13.23 -10.17
CA ASP A 110 19.48 14.16 -10.54
C ASP A 110 18.09 13.49 -10.67
N SER A 111 18.01 12.18 -10.46
CA SER A 111 16.73 11.45 -10.56
C SER A 111 15.72 11.94 -9.54
N LYS A 112 14.47 12.10 -9.96
CA LYS A 112 13.34 12.36 -9.05
C LYS A 112 13.09 11.12 -8.18
N ALA A 113 12.65 11.34 -6.94
CA ALA A 113 12.16 10.26 -6.10
C ALA A 113 10.90 9.61 -6.72
N VAL A 114 10.68 8.34 -6.43
CA VAL A 114 9.48 7.60 -6.84
C VAL A 114 8.42 7.79 -5.76
N LYS A 115 7.24 8.25 -6.16
CA LYS A 115 6.09 8.47 -5.28
C LYS A 115 5.39 7.15 -4.94
N THR A 116 4.85 7.08 -3.74
CA THR A 116 3.93 5.99 -3.34
C THR A 116 2.56 6.19 -3.99
N CYS A 117 1.78 5.12 -4.12
CA CYS A 117 0.41 5.18 -4.65
C CYS A 117 -0.43 6.24 -3.92
N ARG A 118 -0.20 6.37 -2.61
CA ARG A 118 -0.94 7.26 -1.71
C ARG A 118 -0.72 8.74 -1.95
N THR A 119 0.31 9.13 -2.69
CA THR A 119 0.49 10.54 -3.08
C THR A 119 -0.64 11.03 -3.99
N CYS A 120 -1.29 10.12 -4.74
CA CYS A 120 -2.38 10.43 -5.66
C CYS A 120 -3.69 9.69 -5.31
N HIS A 121 -3.59 8.44 -4.86
CA HIS A 121 -4.72 7.60 -4.52
C HIS A 121 -4.95 7.66 -3.01
N LEU A 122 -5.76 8.61 -2.54
CA LEU A 122 -6.02 8.78 -1.11
C LEU A 122 -7.02 7.74 -0.57
N GLN A 123 -7.10 7.65 0.75
CA GLN A 123 -8.08 6.83 1.47
C GLN A 123 -9.50 7.31 1.16
N ALA A 124 -10.49 6.40 1.22
CA ALA A 124 -11.88 6.81 1.19
C ALA A 124 -12.19 7.80 2.33
N GLY A 125 -12.82 8.94 1.97
CA GLY A 125 -13.12 10.04 2.89
C GLY A 125 -11.99 11.04 3.09
N ASP A 126 -10.79 10.80 2.54
CA ASP A 126 -9.73 11.80 2.49
C ASP A 126 -9.89 12.67 1.25
N ASP A 127 -10.35 13.91 1.47
CA ASP A 127 -10.56 14.92 0.43
C ASP A 127 -9.46 15.99 0.44
N SER A 128 -8.29 15.70 1.03
CA SER A 128 -7.16 16.64 1.08
C SER A 128 -6.60 16.99 -0.30
N LYS A 129 -6.76 16.11 -1.30
CA LYS A 129 -6.41 16.33 -2.72
C LYS A 129 -7.39 15.60 -3.64
N PRO A 130 -7.51 16.01 -4.92
CA PRO A 130 -8.33 15.29 -5.89
C PRO A 130 -7.82 13.85 -6.12
N ILE A 131 -8.70 12.87 -5.92
CA ILE A 131 -8.43 11.46 -6.24
C ILE A 131 -8.72 11.21 -7.73
N PRO A 132 -7.84 10.50 -8.47
CA PRO A 132 -8.06 10.17 -9.87
C PRO A 132 -9.39 9.44 -10.14
N MET A 133 -10.06 9.83 -11.22
CA MET A 133 -11.29 9.17 -11.70
C MET A 133 -11.07 8.62 -13.11
N VAL A 134 -11.55 7.39 -13.35
CA VAL A 134 -11.46 6.73 -14.66
C VAL A 134 -12.84 6.29 -15.11
N THR A 135 -13.21 6.68 -16.34
CA THR A 135 -14.39 6.12 -17.02
C THR A 135 -13.96 4.87 -17.77
N TYR A 136 -14.57 3.73 -17.45
CA TYR A 136 -14.37 2.48 -18.18
C TYR A 136 -15.51 2.29 -19.18
N SER A 137 -15.24 1.66 -20.32
CA SER A 137 -16.24 1.47 -21.39
C SER A 137 -17.43 0.61 -20.96
N ASP A 138 -17.22 -0.28 -20.00
CA ASP A 138 -18.22 -1.18 -19.41
C ASP A 138 -18.96 -0.57 -18.22
N LYS A 139 -18.65 0.67 -17.82
CA LYS A 139 -19.26 1.32 -16.65
C LYS A 139 -19.86 2.68 -16.99
N PRO A 140 -21.13 2.94 -16.61
CA PRO A 140 -21.79 4.21 -16.91
C PRO A 140 -21.25 5.38 -16.07
N ALA A 141 -20.70 5.10 -14.88
CA ALA A 141 -20.17 6.11 -13.97
C ALA A 141 -18.63 6.03 -13.86
N PRO A 142 -17.93 7.17 -13.74
CA PRO A 142 -16.50 7.19 -13.44
C PRO A 142 -16.20 6.46 -12.12
N THR A 143 -15.15 5.65 -12.12
CA THR A 143 -14.63 4.98 -10.92
C THR A 143 -13.61 5.88 -10.25
N LYS A 144 -13.85 6.25 -8.99
CA LYS A 144 -12.88 6.93 -8.12
C LYS A 144 -11.82 5.92 -7.68
N LEU A 145 -10.56 6.17 -8.00
CA LEU A 145 -9.43 5.29 -7.69
C LEU A 145 -8.83 5.68 -6.33
N THR A 146 -9.50 5.32 -5.23
CA THR A 146 -8.91 5.40 -3.89
C THR A 146 -7.67 4.49 -3.78
N ASN A 147 -6.87 4.63 -2.72
CA ASN A 147 -5.75 3.70 -2.46
C ASN A 147 -6.20 2.23 -2.51
N GLU A 148 -7.30 1.89 -1.84
CA GLU A 148 -7.85 0.54 -1.80
C GLU A 148 -8.13 0.02 -3.23
N VAL A 149 -8.83 0.81 -4.04
CA VAL A 149 -9.15 0.44 -5.42
C VAL A 149 -7.89 0.33 -6.27
N ALA A 150 -6.92 1.24 -6.09
CA ALA A 150 -5.67 1.26 -6.85
C ALA A 150 -4.78 0.04 -6.52
N TYR A 151 -4.60 -0.28 -5.24
CA TYR A 151 -3.85 -1.45 -4.80
C TYR A 151 -4.51 -2.74 -5.29
N HIS A 152 -5.80 -2.94 -5.02
CA HIS A 152 -6.49 -4.17 -5.43
C HIS A 152 -6.48 -4.36 -6.95
N LYS A 153 -6.72 -3.30 -7.74
CA LYS A 153 -6.62 -3.42 -9.21
C LYS A 153 -5.21 -3.81 -9.63
N THR A 154 -4.19 -3.11 -9.14
CA THR A 154 -2.80 -3.34 -9.59
C THR A 154 -2.30 -4.73 -9.19
N CYS A 155 -2.51 -5.12 -7.94
CA CYS A 155 -2.08 -6.42 -7.43
C CYS A 155 -2.87 -7.56 -8.07
N ASN A 156 -4.20 -7.49 -8.02
CA ASN A 156 -5.04 -8.61 -8.42
C ASN A 156 -5.02 -8.85 -9.92
N ILE A 157 -4.99 -7.79 -10.75
CA ILE A 157 -4.94 -7.96 -12.21
C ILE A 157 -3.68 -8.73 -12.61
N CYS A 158 -2.51 -8.35 -12.09
CA CYS A 158 -1.26 -9.02 -12.40
C CYS A 158 -1.27 -10.48 -11.92
N HIS A 159 -1.75 -10.73 -10.70
CA HIS A 159 -1.85 -12.09 -10.16
C HIS A 159 -2.82 -12.97 -10.96
N ASP A 160 -4.02 -12.48 -11.26
CA ASP A 160 -5.02 -13.23 -12.02
C ASP A 160 -4.54 -13.53 -13.44
N GLN A 161 -3.90 -12.55 -14.09
CA GLN A 161 -3.26 -12.75 -15.40
C GLN A 161 -2.14 -13.78 -15.34
N ALA A 162 -1.29 -13.73 -14.29
CA ALA A 162 -0.23 -14.71 -14.08
C ALA A 162 -0.80 -16.12 -13.88
N ILE A 163 -1.86 -16.29 -13.09
CA ILE A 163 -2.53 -17.58 -12.87
C ILE A 163 -3.16 -18.08 -14.17
N ALA A 164 -3.79 -17.20 -14.95
CA ALA A 164 -4.39 -17.55 -16.23
C ALA A 164 -3.33 -17.98 -17.26
N ALA A 165 -2.21 -17.27 -17.34
CA ALA A 165 -1.10 -17.60 -18.24
C ALA A 165 -0.30 -18.83 -17.80
N ARG A 166 -0.26 -19.11 -16.49
CA ARG A 166 0.53 -20.16 -15.86
C ARG A 166 -0.31 -20.92 -14.83
N SER A 167 -1.14 -21.84 -15.29
CA SER A 167 -2.07 -22.60 -14.45
C SER A 167 -1.42 -23.33 -13.25
N ALA A 168 -0.13 -23.65 -13.33
CA ALA A 168 0.67 -24.23 -12.24
C ALA A 168 0.82 -23.31 -11.00
N LEU A 169 0.45 -22.03 -11.11
CA LEU A 169 0.40 -21.07 -10.01
C LEU A 169 -0.91 -21.10 -9.22
N LYS A 170 -1.96 -21.77 -9.74
CA LYS A 170 -3.26 -21.85 -9.07
C LYS A 170 -3.09 -22.46 -7.66
N GLY A 171 -3.57 -21.73 -6.64
CA GLY A 171 -3.43 -22.11 -5.24
C GLY A 171 -2.05 -21.84 -4.61
N LYS A 172 -1.09 -21.28 -5.37
CA LYS A 172 0.24 -20.88 -4.87
C LYS A 172 0.42 -19.37 -4.84
N VAL A 173 -0.24 -18.67 -5.76
CA VAL A 173 -0.31 -17.21 -5.82
C VAL A 173 -1.75 -16.82 -5.51
N PRO A 174 -2.01 -15.79 -4.68
CA PRO A 174 -3.36 -15.35 -4.41
C PRO A 174 -3.98 -14.70 -5.63
N GLY A 175 -5.16 -15.16 -6.03
CA GLY A 175 -6.00 -14.46 -7.01
C GLY A 175 -6.89 -13.41 -6.33
N SER A 176 -7.73 -12.73 -7.13
CA SER A 176 -8.66 -11.70 -6.65
C SER A 176 -9.57 -12.12 -5.48
N ASN A 177 -9.83 -13.42 -5.33
CA ASN A 177 -10.73 -13.95 -4.31
C ASN A 177 -10.01 -14.44 -3.04
N ASP A 178 -8.67 -14.39 -3.03
CA ASP A 178 -7.86 -14.89 -1.93
C ASP A 178 -7.36 -13.72 -1.07
N CYS A 179 -8.17 -13.28 -0.09
CA CYS A 179 -7.88 -12.07 0.68
C CYS A 179 -6.72 -12.26 1.69
N PHE A 180 -6.73 -13.35 2.45
CA PHE A 180 -5.82 -13.58 3.58
C PHE A 180 -4.36 -13.92 3.24
N PRO A 181 -4.02 -14.44 2.04
CA PRO A 181 -2.61 -14.51 1.66
C PRO A 181 -1.95 -13.15 1.49
N CYS A 182 -2.73 -12.09 1.23
CA CYS A 182 -2.23 -10.72 1.13
C CYS A 182 -2.37 -9.97 2.47
N HIS A 183 -3.53 -10.04 3.11
CA HIS A 183 -3.85 -9.28 4.31
C HIS A 183 -3.65 -10.08 5.58
N LYS A 184 -3.00 -9.48 6.58
CA LYS A 184 -3.08 -9.98 7.95
C LYS A 184 -4.52 -9.87 8.45
N ALA A 185 -4.97 -10.82 9.26
CA ALA A 185 -6.21 -10.65 10.01
C ALA A 185 -6.05 -9.49 11.01
N VAL A 186 -7.09 -8.67 11.17
CA VAL A 186 -7.16 -7.70 12.27
C VAL A 186 -7.37 -8.51 13.57
N SER A 187 -6.49 -8.30 14.54
CA SER A 187 -6.52 -8.93 15.87
C SER A 187 -7.23 -8.04 16.89
#